data_AF-A0A3M1YC35-F1
#
_entry.id   AF-A0A3M1YC35-F1
#
_cell.length_a   1.000
_cell.length_b   1.000
_cell.length_c   1.000
_cell.angle_alpha   90.00
_cell.angle_beta   90.00
_cell.angle_gamma   90.00
#
_symmetry.space_group_name_H-M   'P 1'
#
loop_
_entity.id
_entity.type
_entity.pdbx_description
1 polymer ?
#
loop_
_entity_poly.entity_id
_entity_poly.type
_entity_poly.pdbx_seq_one_letter_code
_entity_poly.pdbx_strand_id
1 'polypeptide(L)' 'MNARILLVEDEKKIADIVKAYLEKEGFSVKPVQNGSDALEELKTGFDLIILDL' A
#
# COMPACT_ATOMS: atom_id res chain seq x y z
N MET A 1 9.39 3.67 -14.96
CA MET A 1 9.15 2.56 -14.02
C MET A 1 8.22 3.12 -12.96
N ASN A 2 7.07 2.50 -12.73
CA ASN A 2 6.14 2.94 -11.69
C ASN A 2 6.54 2.25 -10.39
N ALA A 3 6.93 3.03 -9.38
CA ALA A 3 7.31 2.45 -8.10
C ALA A 3 6.09 1.81 -7.43
N ARG A 4 6.28 0.62 -6.85
CA ARG A 4 5.25 -0.17 -6.18
C ARG A 4 5.27 0.12 -4.69
N ILE A 5 4.13 0.52 -4.15
CA ILE A 5 3.93 0.87 -2.74
C ILE A 5 3.00 -0.15 -2.10
N LEU A 6 3.42 -0.72 -0.97
CA LEU A 6 2.55 -1.50 -0.08
C LEU A 6 2.01 -0.57 1.00
N LEU A 7 0.69 -0.45 1.10
CA LEU A 7 0.00 0.37 2.10
C LEU A 7 -0.67 -0.53 3.12
N VAL A 8 -0.30 -0.45 4.39
CA VAL A 8 -0.89 -1.21 5.50
C VAL A 8 -1.75 -0.25 6.33
N GLU A 9 -3.06 -0.43 6.25
CA GLU A 9 -4.07 0.50 6.78
C GLU A 9 -5.37 -0.28 7.08
N ASP A 10 -5.81 -0.31 8.33
CA ASP A 10 -6.99 -1.07 8.76
C ASP A 10 -8.29 -0.34 8.40
N GLU A 11 -8.27 0.99 8.38
CA GLU A 11 -9.41 1.80 7.94
C GLU A 11 -9.48 1.88 6.41
N LYS A 12 -10.31 1.00 5.82
CA LYS A 12 -10.52 0.94 4.36
C LYS A 12 -10.78 2.30 3.70
N LYS A 13 -11.52 3.20 4.37
CA LYS A 13 -11.81 4.53 3.83
C LYS A 13 -10.55 5.37 3.69
N ILE A 14 -9.64 5.31 4.66
CA ILE A 14 -8.34 5.99 4.62
C ILE A 14 -7.47 5.34 3.54
N ALA A 15 -7.43 4.00 3.50
CA ALA A 15 -6.67 3.26 2.50
C ALA A 15 -7.06 3.65 1.07
N ASP A 16 -8.36 3.75 0.77
CA ASP A 16 -8.88 4.13 -0.55
C ASP A 16 -8.49 5.56 -0.92
N ILE A 17 -8.49 6.49 0.04
CA ILE A 17 -8.08 7.89 -0.17
C ILE A 17 -6.59 7.96 -0.47
N VAL A 18 -5.74 7.36 0.38
CA VAL A 18 -4.27 7.37 0.22
C VAL A 18 -3.87 6.70 -1.09
N LYS A 19 -4.50 5.55 -1.40
CA LYS A 19 -4.32 4.86 -2.67
C LYS A 19 -4.63 5.78 -3.85
N ALA A 20 -5.79 6.44 -3.87
CA ALA A 20 -6.18 7.31 -4.97
C ALA A 20 -5.20 8.48 -5.20
N TYR A 21 -4.67 9.07 -4.13
CA TYR A 21 -3.65 10.12 -4.23
C TYR A 21 -2.34 9.60 -4.82
N LEU A 22 -1.84 8.47 -4.31
CA LEU A 22 -0.58 7.89 -4.79
C LEU A 22 -0.69 7.36 -6.23
N GLU A 23 -1.82 6.74 -6.59
CA GLU A 23 -2.07 6.30 -7.96
C GLU A 23 -2.18 7.49 -8.94
N LYS A 24 -2.75 8.61 -8.50
CA LYS A 24 -2.79 9.86 -9.29
C LYS A 24 -1.39 10.41 -9.58
N GLU A 25 -0.43 10.23 -8.67
CA GLU A 25 0.97 10.60 -8.85
C GLU A 25 1.77 9.56 -9.69
N GLY A 26 1.13 8.49 -10.16
CA GLY A 26 1.73 7.49 -11.04
C GLY A 26 2.35 6.28 -10.31
N PHE A 27 2.12 6.13 -9.01
CA PHE A 27 2.56 4.96 -8.25
C PHE A 27 1.58 3.79 -8.41
N SER A 28 2.09 2.57 -8.21
CA SER A 28 1.25 1.37 -8.12
C SER A 28 1.06 1.01 -6.66
N VAL A 29 -0.17 1.05 -6.15
CA VAL A 29 -0.43 0.90 -4.71
C VAL A 29 -1.21 -0.37 -4.43
N LYS A 30 -0.71 -1.17 -3.49
CA LYS A 30 -1.39 -2.35 -2.97
C LYS A 30 -1.77 -2.09 -1.50
N PRO A 31 -3.06 -1.84 -1.19
CA PRO A 31 -3.51 -1.78 0.19
C PRO A 31 -3.69 -3.18 0.79
N VAL A 32 -3.36 -3.32 2.06
CA VAL A 32 -3.60 -4.48 2.92
C VAL A 32 -4.09 -4.00 4.29
N GLN A 33 -4.90 -4.80 4.98
CA GLN A 33 -5.59 -4.36 6.20
C GLN A 33 -4.88 -4.74 7.50
N ASN A 34 -3.83 -5.55 7.42
CA ASN A 34 -3.12 -6.04 8.59
C ASN A 34 -1.68 -6.46 8.24
N GLY A 35 -0.86 -6.62 9.28
CA GLY A 35 0.54 -6.99 9.13
C GLY A 35 0.77 -8.39 8.56
N SER A 36 -0.15 -9.34 8.79
CA SER A 36 -0.01 -10.70 8.25
C SER A 36 -0.11 -10.69 6.72
N ASP A 37 -1.12 -10.01 6.18
CA ASP A 37 -1.30 -9.82 4.74
C ASP A 37 -0.11 -9.04 4.14
N ALA A 38 0.40 -8.05 4.87
CA ALA A 38 1.58 -7.29 4.46
C ALA A 38 2.83 -8.19 4.33
N LEU A 39 3.04 -9.11 5.28
CA LEU A 39 4.18 -10.04 5.27
C LEU A 39 4.10 -11.03 4.11
N GLU A 40 2.90 -11.46 3.72
CA GLU A 40 2.73 -12.29 2.53
C GLU A 40 3.01 -11.51 1.24
N GLU A 41 2.47 -10.30 1.13
CA GLU A 41 2.65 -9.44 -0.04
C GLU A 41 4.10 -8.98 -0.21
N LEU A 42 4.86 -8.79 0.87
CA LEU A 42 6.26 -8.38 0.82
C LEU A 42 7.14 -9.29 -0.05
N LYS A 43 6.79 -10.57 -0.17
CA LYS A 43 7.48 -11.54 -1.03
C LYS A 43 7.40 -11.19 -2.53
N THR A 44 6.45 -10.34 -2.93
CA THR A 44 6.22 -9.91 -4.32
C THR A 44 7.07 -8.72 -4.77
N GLY A 45 7.84 -8.11 -3.85
CA GLY A 45 8.71 -6.98 -4.11
C GLY A 45 7.97 -5.63 -4.16
N PHE A 46 8.40 -4.69 -3.33
CA PHE A 46 7.91 -3.31 -3.25
C PHE A 46 9.08 -2.35 -3.04
N ASP A 47 8.92 -1.11 -3.51
CA ASP A 47 9.92 -0.05 -3.39
C ASP A 47 9.75 0.77 -2.09
N LEU A 48 8.52 0.80 -1.56
CA LEU A 48 8.15 1.51 -0.34
C LEU A 48 7.02 0.79 0.39
N ILE A 49 7.05 0.83 1.72
CA ILE A 49 5.95 0.39 2.59
C ILE A 49 5.49 1.58 3.41
N ILE A 50 4.18 1.81 3.47
CA ILE A 50 3.54 2.80 4.34
C ILE A 50 2.73 2.02 5.37
N LEU A 51 3.02 2.25 6.64
CA LEU A 51 2.36 1.61 7.78
C LEU A 51 1.57 2.67 8.54
N ASP A 52 0.28 2.43 8.76
CA ASP A 52 -0.47 3.15 9.78
C ASP A 52 -0.25 2.52 11.18
N LEU A 53 -0.41 3.32 12.24
CA LEU A 53 -0.08 2.97 13.64
C LEU A 53 -1.30 2.56 14.47
#